data_AF-A0A531M642-F1
#
_entry.id   AF-A0A531M642-F1
#
_cell.length_a   1.000
_cell.length_b   1.000
_cell.length_c   1.000
_cell.angle_alpha   90.00
_cell.angle_beta   90.00
_cell.angle_gamma   90.00
#
_symmetry.space_group_name_H-M   'P 1'
#
loop_
_entity.id
_entity.type
_entity.pdbx_description
1 polymer ?
#
loop_
_entity_poly.entity_id
_entity_poly.type
_entity_poly.pdbx_seq_one_letter_code
_entity_poly.pdbx_strand_id
1 'polypeptide(L)'
;ANVIQYTYAGCPPNLSYFSYARPACTRFNERALSIIRDANIQAVILSGRWTDYQARGFDGLQTTIDRLRDMGVKVYVIGQSPEFIADVQKIAFFAKHEGAVNTSWPMAMDPDINKQVQPFAKGATFIDPLTYLCDAAGCSYADATSKQFLYFDYGHFSSAGATLAISKYWPSFAAGGEARPVFR
;
A
#
# COMPACT_ATOMS: atom_id res chain seq x y z
N ALA A 1 4.49 -15.47 -11.81
CA ALA A 1 3.27 -14.72 -12.18
C ALA A 1 3.69 -13.52 -13.02
N ASN A 2 2.91 -13.14 -14.03
CA ASN A 2 3.16 -11.92 -14.80
C ASN A 2 2.49 -10.75 -14.09
N VAL A 3 3.26 -9.72 -13.76
CA VAL A 3 2.78 -8.53 -13.02
C VAL A 3 2.92 -7.32 -13.92
N ILE A 4 1.85 -6.52 -14.03
CA ILE A 4 1.88 -5.20 -14.66
C ILE A 4 1.74 -4.16 -13.55
N GLN A 5 2.72 -3.27 -13.45
CA GLN A 5 2.65 -2.11 -12.57
C GLN A 5 2.17 -0.90 -13.38
N TYR A 6 1.11 -0.26 -12.91
CA TYR A 6 0.56 0.94 -13.52
C TYR A 6 0.21 1.95 -12.43
N THR A 7 1.19 2.80 -12.07
CA THR A 7 1.13 3.71 -10.91
C THR A 7 1.48 5.13 -11.31
N TYR A 8 0.85 6.12 -10.68
CA TYR A 8 1.17 7.54 -10.89
C TYR A 8 1.15 8.29 -9.54
N ALA A 9 2.29 8.92 -9.21
CA ALA A 9 2.50 9.63 -7.96
C ALA A 9 1.45 10.74 -7.73
N GLY A 10 0.76 10.65 -6.58
CA GLY A 10 -0.31 11.58 -6.20
C GLY A 10 -1.64 11.39 -6.94
N CYS A 11 -1.82 10.28 -7.66
CA CYS A 11 -3.11 9.86 -8.21
C CYS A 11 -3.61 8.63 -7.45
N PRO A 12 -4.77 8.70 -6.76
CA PRO A 12 -5.37 7.52 -6.16
C PRO A 12 -5.98 6.63 -7.26
N PRO A 13 -6.17 5.32 -7.00
CA PRO A 13 -6.90 4.42 -7.87
C PRO A 13 -8.42 4.68 -7.79
N ASN A 14 -8.84 5.85 -8.26
CA ASN A 14 -10.21 6.34 -8.22
C ASN A 14 -10.57 6.94 -9.59
N LEU A 15 -11.47 6.28 -10.32
CA LEU A 15 -11.92 6.70 -11.65
C LEU A 15 -12.63 8.07 -11.65
N SER A 16 -13.22 8.46 -10.52
CA SER A 16 -13.88 9.75 -10.33
C SER A 16 -12.93 10.83 -9.79
N TYR A 17 -11.63 10.54 -9.64
CA TYR A 17 -10.68 11.49 -9.12
C TYR A 17 -10.34 12.59 -10.12
N PHE A 18 -10.43 13.83 -9.64
CA PHE A 18 -9.97 15.01 -10.34
C PHE A 18 -9.10 15.89 -9.44
N SER A 19 -8.07 16.50 -10.04
CA SER A 19 -7.17 17.42 -9.36
C SER A 19 -6.58 18.41 -10.34
N TYR A 20 -6.71 19.70 -10.04
CA TYR A 20 -6.02 20.75 -10.80
C TYR A 20 -4.49 20.63 -10.71
N ALA A 21 -3.96 20.12 -9.60
CA ALA A 21 -2.52 19.89 -9.42
C ALA A 21 -2.01 18.64 -10.18
N ARG A 22 -2.93 17.76 -10.58
CA ARG A 22 -2.64 16.50 -11.31
C ARG A 22 -3.71 16.25 -12.38
N PRO A 23 -3.81 17.10 -13.42
CA PRO A 23 -4.90 17.02 -14.40
C PRO A 23 -4.85 15.73 -15.24
N ALA A 24 -3.70 15.08 -15.31
CA ALA A 24 -3.53 13.80 -16.01
C ALA A 24 -4.10 12.59 -15.24
N CYS A 25 -4.42 12.70 -13.94
CA CYS A 25 -4.91 11.54 -13.17
C CYS A 25 -6.19 10.94 -13.76
N THR A 26 -7.13 11.75 -14.24
CA THR A 26 -8.40 11.27 -14.79
C THR A 26 -8.15 10.37 -16.00
N ARG A 27 -7.41 10.87 -17.00
CA ARG A 27 -7.05 10.08 -18.19
C ARG A 27 -6.18 8.87 -17.85
N PHE A 28 -5.27 9.01 -16.87
CA PHE A 28 -4.42 7.93 -16.40
C PHE A 28 -5.27 6.78 -15.83
N ASN A 29 -6.20 7.09 -14.92
CA ASN A 29 -7.08 6.10 -14.28
C ASN A 29 -8.03 5.45 -15.30
N GLU A 30 -8.61 6.22 -16.22
CA GLU A 30 -9.45 5.69 -17.31
C GLU A 30 -8.68 4.70 -18.20
N ARG A 31 -7.42 5.01 -18.54
CA ARG A 31 -6.57 4.14 -19.37
C ARG A 31 -6.30 2.79 -18.71
N ALA A 32 -6.30 2.70 -17.37
CA ALA A 32 -6.11 1.44 -16.66
C ALA A 32 -7.15 0.38 -17.08
N LEU A 33 -8.40 0.79 -17.34
CA LEU A 33 -9.46 -0.14 -17.77
C LEU A 33 -9.14 -0.80 -19.12
N SER A 34 -8.56 -0.05 -20.05
CA SER A 34 -8.13 -0.64 -21.33
C SER A 34 -6.95 -1.59 -21.15
N ILE A 35 -5.97 -1.26 -20.31
CA ILE A 35 -4.84 -2.14 -20.03
C ILE A 35 -5.31 -3.45 -19.42
N ILE A 36 -6.25 -3.39 -18.47
CA ILE A 36 -6.82 -4.57 -17.80
C ILE A 36 -7.45 -5.52 -18.82
N ARG A 37 -8.27 -4.98 -19.73
CA ARG A 37 -8.92 -5.76 -20.78
C ARG A 37 -7.90 -6.31 -21.79
N ASP A 38 -7.06 -5.44 -22.34
CA ASP A 38 -6.17 -5.77 -23.45
C ASP A 38 -5.08 -6.78 -23.02
N ALA A 39 -4.66 -6.75 -21.75
CA ALA A 39 -3.71 -7.70 -21.18
C ALA A 39 -4.37 -8.91 -20.49
N ASN A 40 -5.71 -9.04 -20.55
CA ASN A 40 -6.48 -10.12 -19.91
C ASN A 40 -6.14 -10.30 -18.42
N ILE A 41 -6.09 -9.19 -17.68
CA ILE A 41 -5.76 -9.19 -16.25
C ILE A 41 -6.85 -9.92 -15.45
N GLN A 42 -6.44 -10.84 -14.58
CA GLN A 42 -7.36 -11.64 -13.77
C GLN A 42 -7.61 -11.05 -12.38
N ALA A 43 -6.64 -10.27 -11.88
CA ALA A 43 -6.68 -9.68 -10.56
C ALA A 43 -6.04 -8.28 -10.58
N VAL A 44 -6.67 -7.34 -9.89
CA VAL A 44 -6.21 -5.96 -9.74
C VAL A 44 -5.98 -5.67 -8.26
N ILE A 45 -4.82 -5.10 -7.96
CA ILE A 45 -4.46 -4.62 -6.62
C ILE A 45 -4.50 -3.10 -6.65
N LEU A 46 -5.35 -2.52 -5.80
CA LEU A 46 -5.48 -1.08 -5.60
C LEU A 46 -4.74 -0.69 -4.33
N SER A 47 -3.87 0.30 -4.43
CA SER A 47 -3.15 0.90 -3.31
C SER A 47 -3.08 2.41 -3.54
N GLY A 48 -3.10 3.16 -2.45
CA GLY A 48 -2.95 4.61 -2.49
C GLY A 48 -2.60 5.14 -1.11
N ARG A 49 -2.31 6.44 -1.06
CA ARG A 49 -2.14 7.19 0.18
C ARG A 49 -3.50 7.73 0.61
N TRP A 50 -4.27 6.94 1.33
CA TRP A 50 -5.67 7.23 1.66
C TRP A 50 -5.83 8.46 2.57
N THR A 51 -4.81 8.77 3.38
CA THR A 51 -4.73 9.97 4.22
C THR A 51 -4.89 11.26 3.41
N ASP A 52 -4.32 11.33 2.20
CA ASP A 52 -4.44 12.50 1.31
C ASP A 52 -5.87 12.72 0.76
N TYR A 53 -6.75 11.71 0.86
CA TYR A 53 -8.08 11.73 0.25
C TYR A 53 -9.23 11.72 1.27
N GLN A 54 -8.94 11.62 2.56
CA GLN A 54 -9.94 11.56 3.62
C GLN A 54 -10.96 12.71 3.54
N ALA A 55 -10.49 13.94 3.33
CA ALA A 55 -11.34 15.13 3.19
C ALA A 55 -12.22 15.13 1.93
N ARG A 56 -11.87 14.34 0.90
CA ARG A 56 -12.63 14.21 -0.35
C ARG A 56 -13.63 13.05 -0.31
N GLY A 57 -13.54 12.19 0.70
CA GLY A 57 -14.30 10.94 0.79
C GLY A 57 -13.73 9.84 -0.11
N PHE A 58 -14.26 8.64 0.09
CA PHE A 58 -13.78 7.41 -0.56
C PHE A 58 -14.80 6.81 -1.55
N ASP A 59 -15.92 7.48 -1.84
CA ASP A 59 -16.97 6.97 -2.75
C ASP A 59 -16.41 6.54 -4.12
N GLY A 60 -15.47 7.32 -4.66
CA GLY A 60 -14.86 7.00 -5.94
C GLY A 60 -13.97 5.74 -5.93
N LEU A 61 -13.52 5.28 -4.75
CA LEU A 61 -12.91 3.95 -4.60
C LEU A 61 -13.96 2.86 -4.86
N GLN A 62 -15.14 2.97 -4.23
CA GLN A 62 -16.23 2.00 -4.43
C GLN A 62 -16.66 1.96 -5.90
N THR A 63 -16.85 3.13 -6.54
CA THR A 63 -17.15 3.21 -7.99
C THR A 63 -16.09 2.50 -8.84
N THR A 64 -14.81 2.64 -8.48
CA THR A 64 -13.71 1.98 -9.18
C THR A 64 -13.76 0.46 -9.01
N ILE A 65 -14.02 -0.01 -7.79
CA ILE A 65 -14.12 -1.44 -7.48
C ILE A 65 -15.30 -2.06 -8.22
N ASP A 66 -16.47 -1.41 -8.23
CA ASP A 66 -17.64 -1.91 -8.94
C ASP A 66 -17.35 -2.03 -10.44
N ARG A 67 -16.71 -1.01 -11.04
CA ARG A 67 -16.31 -1.06 -12.45
C ARG A 67 -15.34 -2.20 -12.75
N LEU A 68 -14.36 -2.44 -11.87
CA LEU A 68 -13.41 -3.55 -12.04
C LEU A 68 -14.11 -4.91 -11.91
N ARG A 69 -15.04 -5.05 -10.96
CA ARG A 69 -15.81 -6.28 -10.78
C ARG A 69 -16.72 -6.58 -11.96
N ASP A 70 -17.33 -5.56 -12.56
CA ASP A 70 -18.12 -5.70 -13.79
C ASP A 70 -17.29 -6.20 -14.98
N MET A 71 -15.97 -5.96 -14.96
CA MET A 71 -15.03 -6.52 -15.94
C MET A 71 -14.62 -7.97 -15.62
N GLY A 72 -15.13 -8.56 -14.54
CA GLY A 72 -14.85 -9.94 -14.13
C GLY A 72 -13.52 -10.15 -13.42
N VAL A 73 -12.84 -9.08 -12.99
CA VAL A 73 -11.54 -9.20 -12.30
C VAL A 73 -11.71 -9.31 -10.78
N LYS A 74 -10.81 -10.07 -10.15
CA LYS A 74 -10.69 -10.09 -8.68
C LYS A 74 -10.06 -8.78 -8.23
N VAL A 75 -10.58 -8.16 -7.17
CA VAL A 75 -10.08 -6.88 -6.68
C VAL A 75 -9.55 -7.04 -5.26
N TYR A 76 -8.34 -6.52 -5.04
CA TYR A 76 -7.73 -6.38 -3.73
C TYR A 76 -7.50 -4.90 -3.45
N VAL A 77 -7.77 -4.47 -2.22
CA VAL A 77 -7.47 -3.11 -1.77
C VAL A 77 -6.49 -3.21 -0.61
N ILE A 78 -5.32 -2.61 -0.77
CA ILE A 78 -4.36 -2.45 0.32
C ILE A 78 -4.69 -1.13 1.02
N GLY A 79 -5.00 -1.23 2.32
CA GLY A 79 -5.20 -0.08 3.19
C GLY A 79 -3.95 0.79 3.35
N GLN A 80 -4.06 1.82 4.16
CA GLN A 80 -2.98 2.73 4.50
C GLN A 80 -1.91 1.96 5.27
N SER A 81 -0.67 2.08 4.80
CA SER A 81 0.52 1.64 5.54
C SER A 81 0.95 2.74 6.51
N PRO A 82 1.70 2.40 7.58
CA PRO A 82 2.19 3.39 8.54
C PRO A 82 2.92 4.54 7.86
N GLU A 83 2.59 5.76 8.30
CA GLU A 83 3.37 6.95 8.02
C GLU A 83 3.95 7.45 9.34
N PHE A 84 5.19 7.94 9.32
CA PHE A 84 5.90 8.42 10.49
C PHE A 84 6.12 9.93 10.41
N ILE A 85 6.47 10.52 11.55
CA ILE A 85 6.70 11.97 11.67
C ILE A 85 7.94 12.45 10.89
N ALA A 86 8.86 11.53 10.59
CA ALA A 86 10.11 11.78 9.89
C ALA A 86 10.60 10.52 9.20
N ASP A 87 11.61 10.67 8.33
CA ASP A 87 12.28 9.53 7.70
C ASP A 87 12.80 8.55 8.75
N VAL A 88 12.64 7.26 8.49
CA VAL A 88 12.94 6.19 9.46
C VAL A 88 14.41 6.15 9.90
N GLN A 89 15.33 6.65 9.08
CA GLN A 89 16.74 6.81 9.39
C GLN A 89 16.96 7.88 10.46
N LYS A 90 16.20 8.98 10.41
CA LYS A 90 16.23 10.05 11.42
C LYS A 90 15.60 9.56 12.72
N ILE A 91 14.50 8.82 12.65
CA ILE A 91 13.88 8.16 13.81
C ILE A 91 14.89 7.22 14.48
N ALA A 92 15.54 6.35 13.71
CA ALA A 92 16.52 5.40 14.23
C ALA A 92 17.72 6.09 14.89
N PHE A 93 18.17 7.23 14.35
CA PHE A 93 19.22 8.03 14.96
C PHE A 93 18.82 8.51 16.36
N PHE A 94 17.63 9.08 16.52
CA PHE A 94 17.15 9.56 17.82
C PHE A 94 16.84 8.41 18.78
N ALA A 95 16.17 7.35 18.32
CA ALA A 95 15.89 6.17 19.11
C ALA A 95 17.18 5.57 19.70
N LYS A 96 18.23 5.45 18.89
CA LYS A 96 19.54 5.00 19.35
C LYS A 96 20.17 5.95 20.37
N HIS A 97 20.06 7.27 20.15
CA HIS A 97 20.60 8.27 21.08
C HIS A 97 19.90 8.22 22.44
N GLU A 98 18.60 7.93 22.45
CA GLU A 98 17.76 7.79 23.65
C GLU A 98 17.87 6.39 24.30
N GLY A 99 18.70 5.50 23.74
CA GLY A 99 18.90 4.14 24.28
C GLY A 99 17.74 3.18 23.99
N ALA A 100 16.84 3.53 23.08
CA ALA A 100 15.76 2.65 22.67
C ALA A 100 16.31 1.45 21.89
N VAL A 101 15.88 0.25 22.31
CA VAL A 101 16.28 -1.03 21.72
C VAL A 101 15.27 -1.57 20.70
N ASN A 102 14.07 -1.01 20.67
CA ASN A 102 13.00 -1.43 19.78
C ASN A 102 13.10 -0.74 18.40
N THR A 103 12.58 -1.43 17.38
CA THR A 103 12.50 -0.93 16.00
C THR A 103 11.09 -0.45 15.66
N SER A 104 10.35 0.05 16.66
CA SER A 104 8.99 0.55 16.53
C SER A 104 8.92 2.03 16.88
N TRP A 105 8.01 2.76 16.22
CA TRP A 105 7.77 4.18 16.45
C TRP A 105 6.28 4.51 16.29
N PRO A 106 5.74 5.50 17.02
CA PRO A 106 4.37 5.95 16.79
C PRO A 106 4.14 6.42 15.35
N MET A 107 3.02 6.00 14.77
CA MET A 107 2.56 6.52 13.49
C MET A 107 2.11 7.99 13.62
N ALA A 108 2.25 8.75 12.54
CA ALA A 108 1.90 10.15 12.43
C ALA A 108 0.76 10.37 11.43
N MET A 109 -0.32 9.60 11.59
CA MET A 109 -1.56 9.69 10.81
C MET A 109 -2.73 9.21 11.66
N ASP A 110 -3.96 9.40 11.18
CA ASP A 110 -5.17 8.90 11.82
C ASP A 110 -5.11 7.36 11.96
N PRO A 111 -5.13 6.79 13.18
CA PRO A 111 -5.08 5.34 13.38
C PRO A 111 -6.33 4.61 12.88
N ASP A 112 -7.44 5.32 12.70
CA ASP A 112 -8.71 4.75 12.22
C ASP A 112 -8.90 4.90 10.71
N ILE A 113 -7.91 5.40 9.97
CA ILE A 113 -8.02 5.61 8.51
C ILE A 113 -8.48 4.35 7.77
N ASN A 114 -7.98 3.16 8.13
CA ASN A 114 -8.37 1.91 7.47
C ASN A 114 -9.81 1.50 7.81
N LYS A 115 -10.30 1.82 9.01
CA LYS A 115 -11.71 1.65 9.38
C LYS A 115 -12.63 2.59 8.58
N GLN A 116 -12.11 3.73 8.14
CA GLN A 116 -12.85 4.68 7.30
C GLN A 116 -12.85 4.28 5.81
N VAL A 117 -11.76 3.69 5.31
CA VAL A 117 -11.65 3.24 3.91
C VAL A 117 -12.40 1.93 3.67
N GLN A 118 -12.31 0.98 4.60
CA GLN A 118 -12.86 -0.38 4.44
C GLN A 118 -14.35 -0.43 4.01
N PRO A 119 -15.25 0.44 4.51
CA PRO A 119 -16.65 0.48 4.05
C PRO A 119 -16.84 0.79 2.57
N PHE A 120 -15.84 1.39 1.91
CA PHE A 120 -15.84 1.74 0.47
C PHE A 120 -15.06 0.73 -0.39
N ALA A 121 -14.68 -0.41 0.20
CA ALA A 121 -13.99 -1.50 -0.47
C ALA A 121 -14.90 -2.72 -0.69
N LYS A 122 -16.22 -2.54 -0.79
CA LYS A 122 -17.17 -3.66 -0.90
C LYS A 122 -16.96 -4.42 -2.19
N GLY A 123 -16.93 -5.75 -2.09
CA GLY A 123 -16.67 -6.64 -3.22
C GLY A 123 -15.19 -6.81 -3.56
N ALA A 124 -14.27 -6.14 -2.86
CA ALA A 124 -12.85 -6.41 -2.89
C ALA A 124 -12.39 -7.14 -1.62
N THR A 125 -11.26 -7.81 -1.68
CA THR A 125 -10.53 -8.26 -0.49
C THR A 125 -9.73 -7.08 0.07
N PHE A 126 -10.12 -6.57 1.24
CA PHE A 126 -9.39 -5.51 1.93
C PHE A 126 -8.26 -6.11 2.79
N ILE A 127 -7.05 -5.61 2.60
CA ILE A 127 -5.86 -5.98 3.37
C ILE A 127 -5.47 -4.76 4.19
N ASP A 128 -5.43 -4.91 5.52
CA ASP A 128 -5.04 -3.84 6.44
C ASP A 128 -3.57 -3.99 6.86
N PRO A 129 -2.64 -3.17 6.32
CA PRO A 129 -1.23 -3.22 6.70
C PRO A 129 -0.96 -3.02 8.19
N LEU A 130 -1.79 -2.24 8.89
CA LEU A 130 -1.56 -1.86 10.28
C LEU A 130 -1.63 -3.08 11.20
N THR A 131 -2.45 -4.07 10.86
CA THR A 131 -2.57 -5.33 11.62
C THR A 131 -1.30 -6.18 11.61
N TYR A 132 -0.39 -5.94 10.67
CA TYR A 132 0.87 -6.68 10.54
C TYR A 132 2.11 -5.87 10.91
N LEU A 133 2.00 -4.54 10.81
CA LEU A 133 3.13 -3.61 10.95
C LEU A 133 3.08 -2.83 12.27
N CYS A 134 1.97 -2.87 13.00
CA CYS A 134 1.80 -2.13 14.24
C CYS A 134 1.26 -3.01 15.37
N ASP A 135 1.66 -2.66 16.59
CA ASP A 135 1.16 -3.23 17.83
C ASP A 135 1.02 -2.12 18.90
N ALA A 136 0.84 -2.50 20.16
CA ALA A 136 0.69 -1.55 21.26
C ALA A 136 1.94 -0.66 21.49
N ALA A 137 3.12 -1.06 21.01
CA ALA A 137 4.36 -0.29 21.09
C ALA A 137 4.56 0.66 19.89
N GLY A 138 3.66 0.65 18.91
CA GLY A 138 3.71 1.47 17.70
C GLY A 138 3.95 0.62 16.45
N CYS A 139 4.40 1.27 15.38
CA CYS A 139 4.60 0.63 14.09
C CYS A 139 6.08 0.35 13.84
N SER A 140 6.40 -0.86 13.37
CA SER A 140 7.77 -1.26 13.04
C SER A 140 8.31 -0.37 11.92
N TYR A 141 9.43 0.32 12.14
CA TYR A 141 10.16 1.09 11.12
C TYR A 141 11.38 0.33 10.57
N ALA A 142 11.85 -0.69 11.29
CA ALA A 142 12.90 -1.62 10.87
C ALA A 142 12.58 -3.06 11.32
N ASP A 143 13.10 -4.05 10.58
CA ASP A 143 12.98 -5.45 10.95
C ASP A 143 13.70 -5.73 12.28
N ALA A 144 13.03 -6.43 13.20
CA ALA A 144 13.58 -6.69 14.53
C ALA A 144 14.83 -7.59 14.50
N THR A 145 14.99 -8.44 13.48
CA THR A 145 16.08 -9.41 13.35
C THR A 145 17.20 -8.87 12.49
N SER A 146 16.91 -8.53 11.22
CA SER A 146 17.91 -8.09 10.25
C SER A 146 18.32 -6.63 10.44
N LYS A 147 17.56 -5.85 11.21
CA LYS A 147 17.72 -4.40 11.41
C LYS A 147 17.62 -3.59 10.12
N GLN A 148 17.15 -4.17 9.02
CA GLN A 148 16.90 -3.44 7.78
C GLN A 148 15.69 -2.51 7.94
N PHE A 149 15.82 -1.27 7.48
CA PHE A 149 14.69 -0.36 7.43
C PHE A 149 13.59 -0.90 6.54
N LEU A 150 12.35 -0.89 7.04
CA LEU A 150 11.18 -1.31 6.29
C LEU A 150 10.68 -0.19 5.34
N TYR A 151 11.14 1.03 5.54
CA TYR A 151 10.76 2.19 4.73
C TYR A 151 12.00 2.89 4.16
N PHE A 152 11.82 3.50 3.00
CA PHE A 152 12.83 4.33 2.35
C PHE A 152 12.87 5.74 2.97
N ASP A 153 11.69 6.29 3.23
CA ASP A 153 11.45 7.59 3.87
C ASP A 153 10.44 7.42 5.02
N TYR A 154 9.63 8.45 5.30
CA TYR A 154 8.61 8.42 6.33
C TYR A 154 7.39 7.52 6.05
N GLY A 155 7.22 6.93 4.85
CA GLY A 155 6.03 6.11 4.56
C GLY A 155 6.10 5.19 3.34
N HIS A 156 7.06 5.37 2.42
CA HIS A 156 7.27 4.45 1.30
C HIS A 156 8.06 3.23 1.74
N PHE A 157 7.59 2.02 1.43
CA PHE A 157 8.34 0.81 1.74
C PHE A 157 9.72 0.78 1.04
N SER A 158 10.72 0.28 1.76
CA SER A 158 11.97 -0.20 1.17
C SER A 158 11.73 -1.56 0.50
N SER A 159 12.73 -2.10 -0.19
CA SER A 159 12.64 -3.49 -0.70
C SER A 159 12.40 -4.50 0.43
N ALA A 160 13.05 -4.34 1.58
CA ALA A 160 12.84 -5.22 2.74
C ALA A 160 11.41 -5.11 3.29
N GLY A 161 10.88 -3.89 3.40
CA GLY A 161 9.49 -3.66 3.82
C GLY A 161 8.47 -4.22 2.84
N ALA A 162 8.69 -4.04 1.54
CA ALA A 162 7.83 -4.61 0.51
C ALA A 162 7.84 -6.15 0.54
N THR A 163 9.01 -6.77 0.71
CA THR A 163 9.11 -8.23 0.88
C THR A 163 8.36 -8.72 2.11
N LEU A 164 8.53 -8.05 3.25
CA LEU A 164 7.78 -8.36 4.47
C LEU A 164 6.27 -8.22 4.25
N ALA A 165 5.82 -7.10 3.69
CA ALA A 165 4.42 -6.84 3.38
C ALA A 165 3.81 -7.95 2.50
N ILE A 166 4.46 -8.29 1.39
CA ILE A 166 4.01 -9.37 0.49
C ILE A 166 3.87 -10.69 1.24
N SER A 167 4.86 -11.07 2.08
CA SER A 167 4.83 -12.31 2.85
C SER A 167 3.65 -12.39 3.84
N LYS A 168 3.18 -11.23 4.33
CA LYS A 168 2.05 -11.14 5.27
C LYS A 168 0.71 -11.11 4.54
N TYR A 169 0.63 -10.35 3.45
CA TYR A 169 -0.60 -10.15 2.69
C TYR A 169 -0.99 -11.39 1.87
N TRP A 170 0.00 -12.13 1.38
CA TRP A 170 -0.19 -13.34 0.60
C TRP A 170 0.79 -14.44 1.05
N PRO A 171 0.52 -15.11 2.18
CA PRO A 171 1.41 -16.14 2.74
C PRO A 171 1.71 -17.30 1.77
N SER A 172 0.82 -17.57 0.82
CA SER A 172 1.03 -18.58 -0.22
C SER A 172 2.18 -18.25 -1.19
N PHE A 173 2.55 -16.97 -1.36
CA PHE A 173 3.77 -16.60 -2.10
C PHE A 173 5.03 -16.82 -1.28
N ALA A 174 4.95 -16.70 0.05
CA ALA A 174 6.10 -16.94 0.94
C ALA A 174 6.43 -18.43 1.06
N ALA A 175 5.41 -19.31 1.00
CA ALA A 175 5.59 -20.76 1.09
C ALA A 175 6.16 -21.42 -0.20
N GLY A 176 6.35 -20.65 -1.28
CA GLY A 176 6.60 -21.20 -2.62
C GLY A 176 7.92 -20.81 -3.30
N GLY A 177 8.94 -20.28 -2.59
CA GLY A 177 10.12 -19.74 -3.27
C GLY A 177 11.47 -19.88 -2.55
N GLU A 178 12.17 -20.98 -2.80
CA GLU A 178 13.58 -20.85 -3.22
C GLU A 178 13.56 -20.13 -4.58
N ALA A 179 13.91 -18.85 -4.59
CA ALA A 179 14.19 -18.15 -5.82
C ALA A 179 15.49 -18.72 -6.41
N ARG A 180 15.38 -19.68 -7.34
CA ARG A 180 16.52 -20.06 -8.18
C ARG A 180 16.84 -18.88 -9.11
N PRO A 181 18.06 -18.32 -9.07
CA PRO A 181 18.44 -17.26 -9.97
C PRO A 181 18.54 -17.85 -11.38
N VAL A 182 17.67 -17.41 -12.29
CA VAL A 182 17.87 -17.64 -13.72
C VAL A 182 18.78 -16.53 -14.21
N PHE A 183 20.08 -16.84 -14.28
CA PHE A 183 21.00 -16.06 -15.09
C PHE A 183 20.66 -16.31 -16.57
N ARG A 184 20.45 -15.23 -17.33
CA ARG A 184 20.68 -15.17 -18.77
C ARG A 184 21.58 -13.99 -19.04
#